data_AF-A0A1E5XXM6-F1
#
_entry.id   AF-A0A1E5XXM6-F1
#
_cell.length_a   1.000
_cell.length_b   1.000
_cell.length_c   1.000
_cell.angle_alpha   90.00
_cell.angle_beta   90.00
_cell.angle_gamma   90.00
#
_symmetry.space_group_name_H-M   'P 1'
#
loop_
_entity.id
_entity.type
_entity.pdbx_description
1 polymer ?
#
loop_
_entity_poly.entity_id
_entity_poly.type
_entity_poly.pdbx_seq_one_letter_code
_entity_poly.pdbx_strand_id
1 'polypeptide(L)'
;MLLGSGRYYGRPMPKHIAIPELSDRHFARWLKLFRETVEELCPPDVAALFIERAERIGYNFRLRIAQFRGQDLEQVKPIRAGDEAPEQA
;
A
#
# COMPACT_ATOMS: atom_id res chain seq x y z
N MET A 1 -1.53 -1.75 15.22
CA MET A 1 -0.68 -0.57 14.93
C MET A 1 0.72 -0.85 15.43
N LEU A 2 1.78 -0.34 14.79
CA LEU A 2 3.16 -0.68 15.17
C LEU A 2 3.52 -0.29 16.60
N LEU A 3 3.08 0.90 17.05
CA LEU A 3 3.30 1.36 18.43
C LEU A 3 2.07 1.24 19.34
N GLY A 4 0.94 0.73 18.82
CA GLY A 4 -0.27 0.50 19.61
C GLY A 4 -0.94 1.72 20.29
N SER A 5 -0.37 2.94 20.20
CA SER A 5 -0.79 4.10 21.01
C SER A 5 -2.23 4.60 20.84
N GLY A 6 -3.00 4.05 19.91
CA GLY A 6 -4.42 4.39 19.72
C GLY A 6 -4.69 5.78 19.13
N ARG A 7 -3.70 6.66 18.99
CA ARG A 7 -3.89 8.09 18.64
C ARG A 7 -4.60 8.36 17.30
N TYR A 8 -4.70 7.37 16.41
CA TYR A 8 -5.44 7.47 15.15
C TYR A 8 -6.62 6.48 15.10
N TYR A 9 -7.84 7.01 15.03
CA TYR A 9 -9.10 6.25 14.95
C TYR A 9 -9.83 6.40 13.60
N GLY A 10 -9.17 7.00 12.61
CA GLY A 10 -9.78 7.26 11.30
C GLY A 10 -10.02 5.99 10.48
N ARG A 11 -10.94 6.09 9.51
CA ARG A 11 -11.21 5.04 8.51
C ARG A 11 -10.52 5.43 7.20
N PRO A 12 -9.35 4.85 6.86
CA PRO A 12 -8.61 5.25 5.67
C PRO A 12 -9.27 4.80 4.36
N MET A 13 -9.92 3.63 4.34
CA MET A 13 -10.45 3.02 3.10
C MET A 13 -11.45 3.91 2.32
N PRO A 14 -12.48 4.53 2.95
CA PRO A 14 -13.40 5.41 2.22
C PRO A 14 -12.72 6.55 1.46
N LYS A 15 -11.62 7.09 2.00
CA LYS A 15 -10.85 8.15 1.34
C LYS A 15 -10.11 7.68 0.10
N HIS A 16 -9.69 6.41 0.06
CA HIS A 16 -8.99 5.83 -1.09
C HIS A 16 -9.97 5.42 -2.18
N ILE A 17 -11.14 4.88 -1.82
CA ILE A 17 -12.23 4.56 -2.75
C ILE A 17 -12.71 5.83 -3.49
N ALA A 18 -12.75 6.96 -2.80
CA ALA A 18 -13.19 8.24 -3.35
C ALA A 18 -12.25 8.85 -4.41
N ILE A 19 -11.09 8.23 -4.71
CA ILE A 19 -10.14 8.67 -5.73
C ILE A 19 -10.34 7.79 -6.99
N PRO A 20 -10.98 8.29 -8.06
CA PRO A 20 -11.28 7.48 -9.24
C PRO A 20 -10.03 6.95 -9.96
N GLU A 21 -8.98 7.77 -10.05
CA GLU A 21 -7.75 7.48 -10.80
C GLU A 21 -6.79 6.58 -10.03
N LEU A 22 -7.05 6.30 -8.76
CA LEU A 22 -6.19 5.47 -7.92
C LEU A 22 -6.10 4.06 -8.51
N SER A 23 -4.88 3.59 -8.74
CA SER A 23 -4.59 2.36 -9.48
C SER A 23 -3.24 1.76 -9.04
N ASP A 24 -2.92 0.58 -9.56
CA ASP A 24 -1.75 -0.20 -9.17
C ASP A 24 -0.43 0.56 -9.33
N ARG A 25 -0.30 1.37 -10.39
CA ARG A 25 0.88 2.23 -10.61
C ARG A 25 1.12 3.20 -9.45
N HIS A 26 0.06 3.69 -8.83
CA HIS A 26 0.14 4.63 -7.71
C HIS A 26 0.60 3.93 -6.44
N PHE A 27 0.10 2.71 -6.19
CA PHE A 27 0.56 1.89 -5.07
C PHE A 27 2.02 1.45 -5.24
N ALA A 28 2.44 1.05 -6.45
CA ALA A 28 3.83 0.71 -6.73
C ALA A 28 4.77 1.90 -6.50
N ARG A 29 4.42 3.07 -7.06
CA ARG A 29 5.18 4.32 -6.86
C ARG A 29 5.25 4.70 -5.37
N TRP A 30 4.13 4.63 -4.66
CA TRP A 30 4.08 4.93 -3.23
C TRP A 30 4.95 3.97 -2.41
N LEU A 31 4.88 2.66 -2.66
CA LEU A 31 5.69 1.65 -1.98
C LEU A 31 7.18 1.86 -2.21
N LYS A 32 7.57 2.22 -3.44
CA LYS A 32 8.97 2.55 -3.76
C LYS A 32 9.46 3.75 -2.94
N LEU A 33 8.75 4.87 -2.99
CA LEU A 33 9.11 6.08 -2.25
C LEU A 33 9.11 5.84 -0.74
N PHE A 34 8.13 5.07 -0.25
CA PHE A 34 8.04 4.73 1.16
C PHE A 34 9.23 3.90 1.63
N ARG A 35 9.66 2.89 0.85
CA ARG A 35 10.88 2.11 1.12
C ARG A 35 12.11 3.01 1.21
N GLU A 36 12.34 3.82 0.18
CA GLU A 36 13.50 4.74 0.12
C GLU A 36 13.54 5.62 1.39
N THR A 37 12.38 6.14 1.79
CA THR A 37 12.26 7.00 2.98
C THR A 37 12.56 6.26 4.28
N VAL A 38 12.02 5.05 4.47
CA VAL A 38 12.24 4.33 5.75
C VAL A 38 13.63 3.72 5.83
N GLU A 39 14.25 3.35 4.70
CA GLU A 39 15.64 2.92 4.65
C GLU A 39 16.61 4.08 4.96
N GLU A 40 16.25 5.32 4.61
CA GLU A 40 17.02 6.53 4.99
C GLU A 40 16.89 6.87 6.48
N LEU A 41 15.67 6.77 7.03
CA LEU A 41 15.36 7.35 8.35
C LEU A 41 15.40 6.35 9.52
N CYS A 42 15.32 5.05 9.26
CA CYS A 42 15.18 4.03 10.30
C CYS A 42 16.35 3.03 10.31
N PRO A 43 16.65 2.43 11.47
CA PRO A 43 17.51 1.25 11.54
C PRO A 43 16.99 0.12 10.63
N PRO A 44 17.87 -0.73 10.05
CA PRO A 44 17.47 -1.72 9.04
C PRO A 44 16.36 -2.68 9.46
N ASP A 45 16.35 -3.12 10.72
CA ASP A 45 15.33 -4.02 11.30
C ASP A 45 13.96 -3.33 11.41
N VAL A 46 13.95 -2.05 11.79
CA VAL A 46 12.76 -1.22 11.87
C VAL A 46 12.23 -0.87 10.48
N ALA A 47 13.11 -0.53 9.53
CA ALA A 47 12.75 -0.26 8.14
C ALA A 47 12.05 -1.49 7.51
N ALA A 48 12.62 -2.68 7.70
CA ALA A 48 12.03 -3.93 7.20
C ALA A 48 10.60 -4.16 7.73
N LEU A 49 10.36 -3.91 9.03
CA LEU A 49 9.05 -4.02 9.65
C LEU A 49 8.03 -3.05 9.03
N PHE A 50 8.44 -1.80 8.77
CA PHE A 50 7.59 -0.80 8.13
C PHE A 50 7.24 -1.20 6.68
N ILE A 51 8.23 -1.67 5.91
CA ILE A 51 8.05 -2.09 4.51
C ILE A 51 7.07 -3.27 4.43
N GLU A 52 7.28 -4.33 5.20
CA GLU A 52 6.39 -5.51 5.21
C GLU A 52 4.94 -5.08 5.53
N ARG A 53 4.78 -4.17 6.50
CA ARG A 53 3.46 -3.67 6.89
C ARG A 53 2.82 -2.84 5.79
N ALA A 54 3.58 -1.98 5.12
CA ALA A 54 3.13 -1.14 4.03
C ALA A 54 2.67 -1.99 2.83
N GLU A 55 3.44 -2.99 2.43
CA GLU A 55 3.08 -3.94 1.36
C GLU A 55 1.76 -4.65 1.67
N ARG A 56 1.61 -5.17 2.90
CA ARG A 56 0.38 -5.84 3.31
C ARG A 56 -0.83 -4.91 3.32
N ILE A 57 -0.67 -3.66 3.74
CA ILE A 57 -1.75 -2.66 3.71
C ILE A 57 -2.10 -2.30 2.27
N GLY A 58 -1.09 -2.04 1.42
CA GLY A 58 -1.29 -1.71 0.01
C GLY A 58 -2.03 -2.80 -0.75
N TYR A 59 -1.66 -4.06 -0.54
CA TYR A 59 -2.36 -5.21 -1.12
C TYR A 59 -3.83 -5.28 -0.70
N ASN A 60 -4.10 -5.19 0.60
CA ASN A 60 -5.48 -5.20 1.10
C ASN A 60 -6.29 -4.01 0.59
N PHE A 61 -5.66 -2.85 0.39
CA PHE A 61 -6.34 -1.69 -0.14
C PHE A 61 -6.76 -1.88 -1.59
N ARG A 62 -5.85 -2.40 -2.42
CA ARG A 62 -6.14 -2.72 -3.82
C ARG A 62 -7.25 -3.75 -3.95
N LEU A 63 -7.24 -4.82 -3.13
CA LEU A 63 -8.34 -5.80 -3.11
C LEU A 63 -9.69 -5.15 -2.80
N ARG A 64 -9.74 -4.28 -1.78
CA ARG A 64 -10.99 -3.61 -1.37
C ARG A 64 -11.47 -2.61 -2.41
N ILE A 65 -10.56 -1.89 -3.06
CA ILE A 65 -10.89 -0.96 -4.14
C ILE A 65 -11.42 -1.74 -5.36
N ALA A 66 -10.74 -2.81 -5.77
CA ALA A 66 -11.18 -3.67 -6.87
C ALA A 66 -12.56 -4.27 -6.60
N GLN A 67 -12.79 -4.78 -5.38
CA GLN A 67 -14.09 -5.28 -4.94
C GLN A 67 -15.18 -4.20 -5.03
N PHE A 68 -14.90 -2.99 -4.55
CA PHE A 68 -15.85 -1.88 -4.61
C PHE A 68 -16.16 -1.45 -6.04
N ARG A 69 -15.18 -1.53 -6.94
CA ARG A 69 -15.30 -1.17 -8.36
C ARG A 69 -15.86 -2.31 -9.23
N GLY A 70 -16.14 -3.48 -8.67
CA GLY A 70 -16.60 -4.66 -9.42
C GLY A 70 -15.54 -5.23 -10.38
N GLN A 71 -14.26 -5.04 -10.08
CA GLN A 71 -13.13 -5.55 -10.86
C GLN A 71 -12.79 -6.98 -10.44
N ASP A 72 -12.12 -7.70 -11.34
CA ASP A 72 -11.64 -9.07 -11.08
C ASP A 72 -10.54 -9.07 -10.00
N LEU A 73 -10.79 -9.79 -8.90
CA LEU A 73 -9.88 -9.87 -7.76
C LEU A 73 -8.65 -10.74 -8.04
N GLU A 74 -8.75 -11.70 -8.96
CA GLU A 74 -7.64 -12.59 -9.33
C GLU A 74 -6.49 -11.82 -10.00
N GLN A 75 -6.79 -10.64 -10.57
CA GLN A 75 -5.81 -9.75 -11.19
C GLN A 75 -5.04 -8.92 -10.15
N VAL A 76 -5.57 -8.80 -8.92
CA VAL A 76 -4.92 -8.04 -7.86
C VAL A 76 -3.84 -8.91 -7.22
N LYS A 77 -2.61 -8.85 -7.75
CA LYS A 77 -1.43 -9.53 -7.18
C LYS A 77 -0.69 -8.64 -6.18
N PRO A 78 -0.02 -9.20 -5.16
CA PRO A 78 0.84 -8.42 -4.28
C PRO A 78 1.90 -7.63 -5.06
N ILE A 79 2.13 -6.37 -4.68
CA ILE A 79 3.23 -5.53 -5.17
C ILE A 79 4.21 -5.37 -4.02
N ARG A 80 5.48 -5.64 -4.27
CA ARG A 80 6.58 -5.40 -3.35
C ARG A 80 7.16 -4.02 -3.57
N ALA A 81 7.67 -3.43 -2.49
CA ALA A 81 8.42 -2.20 -2.61
C ALA A 81 9.72 -2.51 -3.37
N GLY A 82 9.87 -1.96 -4.57
CA GLY A 82 10.98 -2.26 -5.48
C GLY A 82 10.55 -2.97 -6.77
N ASP A 83 9.31 -3.48 -6.84
CA ASP A 83 8.74 -3.94 -8.10
C ASP A 83 8.56 -2.75 -9.05
N GLU A 84 8.82 -2.97 -10.34
CA GLU A 84 8.35 -2.05 -11.37
C GLU A 84 6.83 -2.04 -11.39
N ALA A 85 6.25 -0.85 -11.57
CA ALA A 85 4.81 -0.72 -11.66
C ALA A 85 4.31 -1.61 -12.82
N PRO A 86 3.33 -2.50 -12.60
CA PRO A 86 2.80 -3.32 -13.68
C PRO A 86 2.32 -2.41 -14.81
N GLU A 87 2.76 -2.70 -16.02
CA GLU A 87 2.62 -1.78 -17.17
C GLU A 87 1.16 -1.53 -17.55
N GLN A 88 0.22 -2.39 -17.15
CA GLN A 88 -1.21 -2.26 -17.44
C GLN A 88 -2.07 -2.84 -16.30
N ALA A 89 -2.86 -1.97 -15.67
CA ALA A 89 -4.12 -2.26 -14.97
C ALA A 89 -4.99 -0.99 -14.96
#